data_AF-A0A1E4FZX2-F1
#
_entry.id   AF-A0A1E4FZX2-F1
#
_cell.length_a   1.000
_cell.length_b   1.000
_cell.length_c   1.000
_cell.angle_alpha   90.00
_cell.angle_beta   90.00
_cell.angle_gamma   90.00
#
_symmetry.space_group_name_H-M   'P 1'
#
loop_
_entity.id
_entity.type
_entity.pdbx_description
1 polymer ?
#
loop_
_entity_poly.entity_id
_entity_poly.type
_entity_poly.pdbx_seq_one_letter_code
_entity_poly.pdbx_strand_id
1 'polypeptide(L)'
;MRLVVFFGVALMALSGPAAGYDADSQAVIDRFKPGKLVPIADVGVLMMGAERWCYNQQGSECAWSDIYLWVEGDRVGYELSNPWSEGVDISFVDEAEFRDGRYICETGFDWLPSVRAFVRGDGMAIEGRDLAALKAEIATMADIGGAGDCFDYLYRGHDAEAQTVTLLQRQFVGGVHEPVNDAEVTLHFDKAKADGLGWYL
;
A
#
# COMPACT_ATOMS: atom_id res chain seq x y z
N MET A 1 53.53 29.58 -34.30
CA MET A 1 52.25 28.86 -34.44
C MET A 1 51.87 28.28 -33.09
N ARG A 2 50.81 28.79 -32.45
CA ARG A 2 50.21 28.19 -31.24
C ARG A 2 48.87 27.59 -31.66
N LEU A 3 48.76 26.27 -31.57
CA LEU A 3 47.51 25.54 -31.78
C LEU A 3 46.69 25.62 -30.50
N VAL A 4 45.49 26.21 -30.56
CA VAL A 4 44.48 26.13 -29.49
C VAL A 4 43.56 24.98 -29.84
N VAL A 5 43.62 23.90 -29.07
CA VAL A 5 42.71 22.76 -29.17
C VAL A 5 41.56 23.01 -28.18
N PHE A 6 40.36 23.23 -28.71
CA PHE A 6 39.12 23.29 -27.93
C PHE A 6 38.71 21.86 -27.55
N PHE A 7 38.73 21.53 -26.26
CA PHE A 7 38.07 20.34 -25.72
C PHE A 7 36.58 20.63 -25.55
N GLY A 8 35.77 20.18 -26.51
CA GLY A 8 34.33 20.06 -26.33
C GLY A 8 34.02 18.81 -25.51
N VAL A 9 33.73 18.98 -24.22
CA VAL A 9 33.16 17.91 -23.40
C VAL A 9 31.67 17.85 -23.68
N ALA A 10 31.25 16.93 -24.55
CA ALA A 10 29.87 16.54 -24.69
C ALA A 10 29.48 15.72 -23.44
N LEU A 11 28.79 16.36 -22.48
CA LEU A 11 28.06 15.62 -21.46
C LEU A 11 26.90 14.89 -22.16
N MET A 12 27.12 13.63 -22.51
CA MET A 12 26.00 12.70 -22.66
C MET A 12 25.42 12.50 -21.26
N ALA A 13 24.37 13.24 -20.94
CA ALA A 13 23.47 12.88 -19.86
C ALA A 13 22.93 11.48 -20.23
N LEU A 14 23.44 10.46 -19.54
CA LEU A 14 22.85 9.14 -19.49
C LEU A 14 21.53 9.28 -18.72
N SER A 15 20.51 9.83 -19.37
CA SER A 15 19.12 9.57 -19.01
C SER A 15 18.88 8.10 -19.36
N GLY A 16 19.29 7.21 -18.45
CA GLY A 16 18.78 5.84 -18.45
C GLY A 16 17.25 5.90 -18.47
N PRO A 17 16.58 4.86 -18.98
CA PRO A 17 15.12 4.81 -18.87
C PRO A 17 14.81 4.99 -17.38
N ALA A 18 14.11 6.07 -17.05
CA ALA A 18 13.48 6.16 -15.74
C ALA A 18 12.72 4.85 -15.61
N ALA A 19 13.04 4.06 -14.57
CA ALA A 19 12.23 2.89 -14.27
C ALA A 19 10.77 3.39 -14.29
N GLY A 20 9.95 2.82 -15.14
CA GLY A 20 8.54 3.19 -15.21
C GLY A 20 7.77 2.31 -14.26
N TYR A 21 6.46 2.55 -14.19
CA TYR A 21 5.55 1.49 -13.79
C TYR A 21 5.79 0.23 -14.63
N ASP A 22 5.51 -0.95 -14.08
CA ASP A 22 5.44 -2.15 -14.92
C ASP A 22 4.39 -1.96 -16.03
N ALA A 23 4.47 -2.76 -17.09
CA ALA A 23 3.64 -2.57 -18.28
C ALA A 23 2.14 -2.66 -17.99
N ASP A 24 1.73 -3.52 -17.05
CA ASP A 24 0.32 -3.72 -16.73
C ASP A 24 -0.21 -2.56 -15.88
N SER A 25 0.57 -2.10 -14.89
CA SER A 25 0.26 -0.90 -14.11
C SER A 25 0.23 0.36 -14.99
N GLN A 26 1.17 0.51 -15.93
CA GLN A 26 1.15 1.60 -16.90
C GLN A 26 -0.12 1.58 -17.75
N ALA A 27 -0.54 0.41 -18.24
CA ALA A 27 -1.75 0.28 -19.04
C ALA A 27 -3.01 0.67 -18.25
N VAL A 28 -3.05 0.41 -16.94
CA VAL A 28 -4.10 0.91 -16.03
C VAL A 28 -4.04 2.44 -15.96
N ILE A 29 -2.89 2.99 -15.62
CA ILE A 29 -2.70 4.44 -15.44
C ILE A 29 -3.12 5.22 -16.69
N ASP A 30 -2.73 4.77 -17.88
CA ASP A 30 -2.98 5.45 -19.16
C ASP A 30 -4.48 5.61 -19.50
N ARG A 31 -5.34 4.74 -18.96
CA ARG A 31 -6.78 4.76 -19.25
C ARG A 31 -7.62 5.52 -18.22
N PHE A 32 -7.08 5.80 -17.02
CA PHE A 32 -7.86 6.40 -15.94
C PHE A 32 -7.78 7.93 -15.89
N LYS A 33 -8.90 8.52 -15.47
CA LYS A 33 -9.04 9.97 -15.24
C LYS A 33 -9.38 10.22 -13.78
N PRO A 34 -8.91 11.32 -13.19
CA PRO A 34 -9.26 11.69 -11.82
C PRO A 34 -10.78 11.70 -11.56
N GLY A 35 -11.17 11.22 -10.39
CA GLY A 35 -12.55 11.11 -9.92
C GLY A 35 -13.35 9.94 -10.52
N LYS A 36 -12.73 9.08 -11.33
CA LYS A 36 -13.40 7.89 -11.89
C LYS A 36 -13.17 6.67 -11.02
N LEU A 37 -14.22 5.86 -10.92
CA LEU A 37 -14.15 4.54 -10.30
C LEU A 37 -13.17 3.67 -11.07
N VAL A 38 -12.26 3.03 -10.35
CA VAL A 38 -11.34 2.02 -10.88
C VAL A 38 -12.02 0.65 -10.70
N PRO A 39 -12.23 -0.13 -11.78
CA PRO A 39 -12.72 -1.50 -11.68
C PRO A 39 -11.80 -2.34 -10.79
N ILE A 40 -12.35 -3.25 -9.98
CA ILE A 40 -11.53 -3.93 -8.98
C ILE A 40 -10.41 -4.79 -9.58
N ALA A 41 -10.60 -5.33 -10.79
CA ALA A 41 -9.54 -6.03 -11.50
C ALA A 41 -8.33 -5.12 -11.81
N ASP A 42 -8.59 -3.85 -12.15
CA ASP A 42 -7.55 -2.86 -12.41
C ASP A 42 -6.87 -2.40 -11.12
N VAL A 43 -7.64 -2.33 -10.02
CA VAL A 43 -7.07 -2.15 -8.68
C VAL A 43 -6.16 -3.32 -8.35
N GLY A 44 -6.56 -4.57 -8.64
CA GLY A 44 -5.74 -5.77 -8.46
C GLY A 44 -4.42 -5.74 -9.23
N VAL A 45 -4.40 -5.17 -10.44
CA VAL A 45 -3.15 -4.94 -11.18
C VAL A 45 -2.26 -3.95 -10.43
N LEU A 46 -2.79 -2.80 -10.02
CA LEU A 46 -2.04 -1.80 -9.25
C LEU A 46 -1.58 -2.33 -7.88
N MET A 47 -2.38 -3.19 -7.25
CA MET A 47 -2.06 -3.87 -5.99
C MET A 47 -0.77 -4.67 -6.14
N MET A 48 -0.70 -5.52 -7.15
CA MET A 48 0.44 -6.40 -7.38
C MET A 48 1.67 -5.70 -7.96
N GLY A 49 1.48 -4.57 -8.65
CA GLY A 49 2.59 -3.79 -9.22
C GLY A 49 3.27 -2.85 -8.22
N ALA A 50 2.57 -2.42 -7.17
CA ALA A 50 3.12 -1.50 -6.17
C ALA A 50 3.96 -2.23 -5.13
N GLU A 51 5.05 -1.59 -4.70
CA GLU A 51 5.91 -2.07 -3.61
C GLU A 51 5.28 -1.80 -2.23
N ARG A 52 4.49 -0.72 -2.12
CA ARG A 52 3.77 -0.37 -0.89
C ARG A 52 2.54 0.49 -1.16
N TRP A 53 1.48 0.24 -0.42
CA TRP A 53 0.31 1.10 -0.31
C TRP A 53 0.40 1.88 1.00
N CYS A 54 0.43 3.21 0.95
CA CYS A 54 0.57 4.09 2.10
C CYS A 54 -0.74 4.86 2.30
N TYR A 55 -1.41 4.61 3.42
CA TYR A 55 -2.72 5.21 3.71
C TYR A 55 -2.57 6.49 4.51
N ASN A 56 -3.36 7.50 4.13
CA ASN A 56 -3.39 8.84 4.71
C ASN A 56 -1.98 9.43 4.89
N GLN A 57 -1.15 9.31 3.85
CA GLN A 57 0.26 9.67 3.89
C GLN A 57 0.50 11.13 4.30
N GLN A 58 1.44 11.34 5.22
CA GLN A 58 1.94 12.65 5.63
C GLN A 58 3.46 12.71 5.45
N GLY A 59 3.92 13.41 4.41
CA GLY A 59 5.35 13.42 4.08
C GLY A 59 5.84 12.01 3.71
N SER A 60 6.77 11.46 4.50
CA SER A 60 7.30 10.10 4.33
C SER A 60 6.69 9.09 5.31
N GLU A 61 5.61 9.43 6.00
CA GLU A 61 4.97 8.58 7.01
C GLU A 61 3.55 8.19 6.58
N CYS A 62 3.17 6.95 6.88
CA CYS A 62 1.84 6.40 6.64
C CYS A 62 1.07 6.26 7.96
N ALA A 63 -0.26 6.38 7.93
CA ALA A 63 -1.09 5.98 9.06
C ALA A 63 -1.03 4.46 9.26
N TRP A 64 -1.16 3.73 8.16
CA TRP A 64 -0.91 2.30 8.02
C TRP A 64 -0.52 2.03 6.57
N SER A 65 -0.08 0.81 6.31
CA SER A 65 0.38 0.44 4.99
C SER A 65 0.09 -1.02 4.64
N ASP A 66 -0.14 -1.29 3.37
CA ASP A 66 -0.33 -2.66 2.88
C ASP A 66 0.73 -3.02 1.84
N ILE A 67 1.07 -4.31 1.80
CA ILE A 67 1.77 -4.96 0.69
C ILE A 67 0.88 -6.09 0.20
N TYR A 68 0.49 -6.07 -1.07
CA TYR A 68 -0.28 -7.16 -1.65
C TYR A 68 0.64 -8.31 -2.03
N LEU A 69 0.32 -9.50 -1.54
CA LEU A 69 1.17 -10.69 -1.65
C LEU A 69 0.76 -11.56 -2.83
N TRP A 70 -0.55 -11.67 -3.07
CA TRP A 70 -1.11 -12.47 -4.14
C TRP A 70 -2.56 -12.05 -4.48
N VAL A 71 -2.93 -12.32 -5.73
CA VAL A 71 -4.31 -12.24 -6.24
C VAL A 71 -4.58 -13.53 -7.02
N GLU A 72 -5.52 -14.34 -6.53
CA GLU A 72 -5.88 -15.64 -7.12
C GLU A 72 -7.39 -15.72 -7.36
N GLY A 73 -7.80 -15.53 -8.61
CA GLY A 73 -9.22 -15.45 -8.95
C GLY A 73 -9.87 -14.23 -8.32
N ASP A 74 -10.82 -14.45 -7.42
CA ASP A 74 -11.45 -13.42 -6.61
C ASP A 74 -10.76 -13.22 -5.25
N ARG A 75 -9.83 -14.07 -4.83
CA ARG A 75 -9.19 -13.93 -3.52
C ARG A 75 -7.94 -13.06 -3.58
N VAL A 76 -7.70 -12.33 -2.49
CA VAL A 76 -6.56 -11.44 -2.34
C VAL A 76 -5.96 -11.65 -0.94
N GLY A 77 -4.64 -11.75 -0.87
CA GLY A 77 -3.91 -11.73 0.39
C GLY A 77 -2.94 -10.57 0.45
N TYR A 78 -2.90 -9.90 1.59
CA TYR A 78 -2.06 -8.74 1.82
C TYR A 78 -1.49 -8.77 3.23
N GLU A 79 -0.32 -8.16 3.36
CA GLU A 79 0.29 -7.85 4.65
C GLU A 79 -0.04 -6.41 5.02
N LEU A 80 -0.77 -6.21 6.11
CA LEU A 80 -1.00 -4.91 6.70
C LEU A 80 0.06 -4.65 7.78
N SER A 81 0.58 -3.43 7.82
CA SER A 81 1.49 -2.95 8.88
C SER A 81 1.02 -1.61 9.42
N ASN A 82 0.98 -1.48 10.74
CA ASN A 82 0.55 -0.27 11.41
C ASN A 82 1.18 -0.11 12.80
N PRO A 83 1.21 1.13 13.32
CA PRO A 83 1.51 1.37 14.72
C PRO A 83 0.40 0.77 15.62
N TRP A 84 0.76 -0.16 16.52
CA TRP A 84 -0.18 -0.68 17.52
C TRP A 84 -0.23 0.21 18.77
N SER A 85 0.93 0.66 19.24
CA SER A 85 1.06 1.60 20.36
C SER A 85 2.21 2.57 20.11
N GLU A 86 2.50 3.48 21.05
CA GLU A 86 3.66 4.39 20.94
C GLU A 86 5.01 3.65 20.81
N GLY A 87 5.12 2.44 21.36
CA GLY A 87 6.36 1.66 21.38
C GLY A 87 6.38 0.44 20.46
N VAL A 88 5.27 0.08 19.84
CA VAL A 88 5.12 -1.19 19.11
C VAL A 88 4.50 -0.97 17.74
N ASP A 89 5.18 -1.48 16.72
CA ASP A 89 4.65 -1.69 15.38
C ASP A 89 4.23 -3.16 15.23
N ILE A 90 3.14 -3.39 14.49
CA ILE A 90 2.70 -4.74 14.15
C ILE A 90 2.58 -4.89 12.64
N SER A 91 2.75 -6.14 12.19
CA SER A 91 2.45 -6.56 10.82
C SER A 91 1.71 -7.89 10.84
N PHE A 92 0.69 -8.05 10.03
CA PHE A 92 -0.10 -9.28 9.93
C PHE A 92 -0.60 -9.50 8.50
N VAL A 93 -0.94 -10.75 8.19
CA VAL A 93 -1.52 -11.15 6.91
C VAL A 93 -3.01 -11.32 7.08
N ASP A 94 -3.75 -10.72 6.17
CA ASP A 94 -5.20 -10.78 6.10
C ASP A 94 -5.66 -11.13 4.67
N GLU A 95 -6.94 -11.45 4.53
CA GLU A 95 -7.54 -11.87 3.26
C GLU A 95 -8.85 -11.16 2.95
N ALA A 96 -8.99 -10.82 1.67
CA ALA A 96 -10.19 -10.22 1.12
C ALA A 96 -10.62 -10.92 -0.19
N GLU A 97 -11.83 -10.60 -0.64
CA GLU A 97 -12.39 -11.07 -1.91
C GLU A 97 -12.82 -9.92 -2.82
N PHE A 98 -12.58 -10.05 -4.13
CA PHE A 98 -13.11 -9.19 -5.16
C PHE A 98 -14.57 -9.54 -5.43
N ARG A 99 -15.45 -8.55 -5.26
CA ARG A 99 -16.90 -8.72 -5.43
C ARG A 99 -17.49 -7.74 -6.43
N ASP A 100 -18.43 -8.23 -7.22
CA ASP A 100 -19.24 -7.45 -8.18
C ASP A 100 -18.42 -6.65 -9.21
N GLY A 101 -17.15 -7.02 -9.44
CA GLY A 101 -16.22 -6.29 -10.30
C GLY A 101 -15.87 -4.89 -9.79
N ARG A 102 -16.23 -4.56 -8.54
CA ARG A 102 -16.15 -3.20 -7.99
C ARG A 102 -15.47 -3.14 -6.64
N TYR A 103 -15.70 -4.12 -5.78
CA TYR A 103 -15.29 -4.06 -4.38
C TYR A 103 -14.18 -5.05 -4.08
N ILE A 104 -13.31 -4.70 -3.13
CA ILE A 104 -12.56 -5.67 -2.32
C ILE A 104 -13.26 -5.73 -0.95
N CYS A 105 -13.60 -6.91 -0.48
CA CYS A 105 -14.37 -7.11 0.75
C CYS A 105 -13.62 -8.01 1.70
N GLU A 106 -13.53 -7.62 2.97
CA GLU A 106 -12.92 -8.43 4.01
C GLU A 106 -13.68 -9.73 4.21
N THR A 107 -12.94 -10.82 4.42
CA THR A 107 -13.53 -12.18 4.54
C THR A 107 -13.73 -12.62 5.99
N GLY A 108 -13.27 -11.81 6.97
CA GLY A 108 -13.21 -12.20 8.37
C GLY A 108 -12.16 -13.29 8.64
N PHE A 109 -11.05 -13.26 7.89
CA PHE A 109 -9.95 -14.18 8.08
C PHE A 109 -9.30 -13.97 9.46
N ASP A 110 -8.95 -15.07 10.13
CA ASP A 110 -8.25 -15.00 11.43
C ASP A 110 -6.79 -14.62 11.21
N TRP A 111 -6.53 -13.31 11.18
CA TRP A 111 -5.20 -12.75 10.96
C TRP A 111 -4.32 -12.79 12.23
N LEU A 112 -4.90 -12.95 13.43
CA LEU A 112 -4.17 -12.86 14.70
C LEU A 112 -2.99 -13.85 14.81
N PRO A 113 -3.09 -15.11 14.36
CA PRO A 113 -1.97 -16.04 14.31
C PRO A 113 -0.77 -15.51 13.52
N SER A 114 -1.00 -14.70 12.47
CA SER A 114 0.05 -14.18 11.60
C SER A 114 0.79 -12.95 12.15
N VAL A 115 0.29 -12.33 13.23
CA VAL A 115 0.88 -11.13 13.82
C VAL A 115 2.36 -11.33 14.14
N ARG A 116 3.16 -10.39 13.63
CA ARG A 116 4.54 -10.11 14.02
C ARG A 116 4.56 -8.72 14.65
N ALA A 117 5.51 -8.49 15.55
CA ALA A 117 5.61 -7.23 16.27
C ALA A 117 7.07 -6.80 16.41
N PHE A 118 7.28 -5.49 16.43
CA PHE A 118 8.59 -4.86 16.46
C PHE A 118 8.58 -3.67 17.42
N VAL A 119 9.70 -3.46 18.11
CA VAL A 119 9.92 -2.27 18.92
C VAL A 119 10.14 -1.09 17.96
N ARG A 120 9.33 -0.03 18.06
CA ARG A 120 9.41 1.11 17.12
C ARG A 120 10.76 1.84 17.15
N GLY A 121 11.40 1.88 18.32
CA GLY A 121 12.64 2.65 18.51
C GLY A 121 13.86 2.08 17.78
N ASP A 122 13.93 0.76 17.63
CA ASP A 122 15.11 0.07 17.07
C ASP A 122 14.78 -1.05 16.07
N GLY A 123 13.50 -1.32 15.82
CA GLY A 123 13.03 -2.35 14.91
C GLY A 123 13.23 -3.78 15.41
N MET A 124 13.63 -3.98 16.68
CA MET A 124 13.88 -5.31 17.22
C MET A 124 12.57 -6.11 17.31
N ALA A 125 12.61 -7.36 16.84
CA ALA A 125 11.46 -8.24 16.89
C ALA A 125 11.04 -8.54 18.33
N ILE A 126 9.73 -8.48 18.58
CA ILE A 126 9.10 -8.95 19.81
C ILE A 126 8.67 -10.39 19.58
N GLU A 127 9.17 -11.31 20.40
CA GLU A 127 9.01 -12.75 20.20
C GLU A 127 8.57 -13.49 21.48
N GLY A 128 8.35 -14.80 21.37
CA GLY A 128 8.14 -15.67 22.53
C GLY A 128 6.94 -15.30 23.38
N ARG A 129 7.16 -15.18 24.70
CA ARG A 129 6.08 -14.88 25.67
C ARG A 129 5.52 -13.48 25.52
N ASP A 130 6.36 -12.51 25.13
CA ASP A 130 5.94 -11.12 24.99
C ASP A 130 5.04 -10.96 23.74
N LEU A 131 5.41 -11.62 22.64
CA LEU A 131 4.54 -11.68 21.46
C LEU A 131 3.21 -12.40 21.77
N ALA A 132 3.24 -13.49 22.54
CA ALA A 132 2.03 -14.20 22.93
C ALA A 132 1.11 -13.33 23.80
N ALA A 133 1.66 -12.54 24.72
CA ALA A 133 0.91 -11.60 25.54
C ALA A 133 0.29 -10.48 24.69
N LEU A 134 1.05 -9.92 23.75
CA LEU A 134 0.56 -8.91 22.81
C LEU A 134 -0.58 -9.45 21.94
N LYS A 135 -0.47 -10.67 21.41
CA LYS A 135 -1.58 -11.29 20.65
C LYS A 135 -2.83 -11.48 21.50
N ALA A 136 -2.68 -11.84 22.77
CA ALA A 136 -3.80 -11.94 23.68
C ALA A 136 -4.46 -10.57 23.97
N GLU A 137 -3.66 -9.51 24.10
CA GLU A 137 -4.17 -8.13 24.20
C GLU A 137 -4.97 -7.75 22.94
N ILE A 138 -4.37 -7.92 21.76
CA ILE A 138 -5.02 -7.61 20.47
C ILE A 138 -6.35 -8.36 20.34
N ALA A 139 -6.39 -9.64 20.69
CA ALA A 139 -7.61 -10.45 20.66
C ALA A 139 -8.77 -9.89 21.49
N THR A 140 -8.48 -9.08 22.51
CA THR A 140 -9.53 -8.47 23.35
C THR A 140 -10.11 -7.18 22.76
N MET A 141 -9.41 -6.58 21.79
CA MET A 141 -9.75 -5.27 21.22
C MET A 141 -10.19 -5.36 19.77
N ALA A 142 -9.62 -6.31 19.01
CA ALA A 142 -9.92 -6.51 17.61
C ALA A 142 -11.27 -7.20 17.42
N ASP A 143 -12.10 -6.64 16.56
CA ASP A 143 -13.23 -7.37 15.99
C ASP A 143 -12.70 -8.26 14.85
N ILE A 144 -12.25 -9.46 15.22
CA ILE A 144 -11.70 -10.45 14.27
C ILE A 144 -12.81 -11.00 13.35
N GLY A 145 -14.08 -10.66 13.62
CA GLY A 145 -15.24 -11.10 12.85
C GLY A 145 -15.72 -10.11 11.80
N GLY A 146 -14.96 -9.06 11.49
CA GLY A 146 -15.30 -7.93 10.59
C GLY A 146 -15.66 -8.25 9.12
N ALA A 147 -16.08 -9.48 8.82
CA ALA A 147 -16.67 -9.87 7.55
C ALA A 147 -17.87 -8.96 7.21
N GLY A 148 -17.62 -7.89 6.46
CA GLY A 148 -18.66 -6.91 6.14
C GLY A 148 -18.16 -5.64 5.49
N ASP A 149 -16.90 -5.26 5.75
CA ASP A 149 -16.33 -4.06 5.15
C ASP A 149 -15.90 -4.31 3.72
N CYS A 150 -16.38 -3.46 2.83
CA CYS A 150 -16.08 -3.50 1.42
C CYS A 150 -15.56 -2.15 0.95
N PHE A 151 -14.60 -2.17 0.04
CA PHE A 151 -13.94 -0.96 -0.42
C PHE A 151 -14.00 -0.87 -1.94
N ASP A 152 -14.27 0.32 -2.45
CA ASP A 152 -14.00 0.65 -3.85
C ASP A 152 -13.04 1.84 -3.97
N TYR A 153 -12.53 2.08 -5.18
CA TYR A 153 -11.45 3.03 -5.38
C TYR A 153 -11.77 4.05 -6.45
N LEU A 154 -11.60 5.33 -6.12
CA LEU A 154 -11.61 6.42 -7.10
C LEU A 154 -10.18 6.81 -7.44
N TYR A 155 -9.86 6.86 -8.72
CA TYR A 155 -8.56 7.36 -9.18
C TYR A 155 -8.41 8.85 -8.85
N ARG A 156 -7.32 9.26 -8.20
CA ARG A 156 -7.04 10.68 -7.91
C ARG A 156 -5.98 11.26 -8.83
N GLY A 157 -4.97 10.47 -9.19
CA GLY A 157 -3.91 10.90 -10.08
C GLY A 157 -2.71 9.98 -10.01
N HIS A 158 -1.65 10.38 -10.70
CA HIS A 158 -0.34 9.77 -10.60
C HIS A 158 0.75 10.82 -10.78
N ASP A 159 1.94 10.51 -10.30
CA ASP A 159 3.17 11.26 -10.54
C ASP A 159 4.20 10.30 -11.12
N ALA A 160 4.51 10.46 -12.41
CA ALA A 160 5.44 9.59 -13.12
C ALA A 160 6.90 9.77 -12.67
N GLU A 161 7.29 10.95 -12.17
CA GLU A 161 8.63 11.19 -11.61
C GLU A 161 8.74 10.58 -10.21
N ALA A 162 7.67 10.71 -9.42
CA ALA A 162 7.60 10.07 -8.12
C ALA A 162 7.42 8.54 -8.21
N GLN A 163 6.89 8.05 -9.33
CA GLN A 163 6.35 6.69 -9.52
C GLN A 163 5.27 6.36 -8.49
N THR A 164 4.29 7.25 -8.36
CA THR A 164 3.17 7.06 -7.44
C THR A 164 1.82 7.17 -8.12
N VAL A 165 0.86 6.38 -7.62
CA VAL A 165 -0.57 6.51 -7.96
C VAL A 165 -1.33 6.86 -6.69
N THR A 166 -2.24 7.83 -6.76
CA THR A 166 -3.12 8.17 -5.64
C THR A 166 -4.54 7.70 -5.94
N LEU A 167 -5.14 7.00 -4.99
CA LEU A 167 -6.53 6.55 -4.98
C LEU A 167 -7.26 7.14 -3.77
N LEU A 168 -8.57 7.30 -3.86
CA LEU A 168 -9.43 7.38 -2.68
C LEU A 168 -10.09 6.02 -2.51
N GLN A 169 -9.75 5.33 -1.43
CA GLN A 169 -10.48 4.15 -0.96
C GLN A 169 -11.75 4.63 -0.25
N ARG A 170 -12.90 4.08 -0.65
CA ARG A 170 -14.19 4.37 -0.03
C ARG A 170 -14.73 3.15 0.67
N GLN A 171 -15.08 3.27 1.95
CA GLN A 171 -15.55 2.15 2.75
C GLN A 171 -17.07 2.01 2.70
N PHE A 172 -17.54 0.78 2.59
CA PHE A 172 -18.95 0.41 2.59
C PHE A 172 -19.19 -0.62 3.68
N VAL A 173 -20.08 -0.31 4.62
CA VAL A 173 -20.51 -1.20 5.69
C VAL A 173 -21.94 -1.61 5.44
N GLY A 174 -22.22 -2.91 5.30
CA GLY A 174 -23.56 -3.39 4.96
C GLY A 174 -24.12 -2.82 3.64
N GLY A 175 -23.22 -2.43 2.71
CA GLY A 175 -23.57 -1.82 1.43
C GLY A 175 -23.82 -0.31 1.46
N VAL A 176 -23.68 0.34 2.61
CA VAL A 176 -23.81 1.80 2.76
C VAL A 176 -22.42 2.44 2.78
N HIS A 177 -22.20 3.46 1.95
CA HIS A 177 -20.95 4.23 1.95
C HIS A 177 -20.83 5.02 3.25
N GLU A 178 -19.69 4.89 3.93
CA GLU A 178 -19.35 5.59 5.18
C GLU A 178 -18.20 6.57 4.94
N PRO A 179 -18.46 7.82 4.48
CA PRO A 179 -17.41 8.75 4.04
C PRO A 179 -16.41 9.15 5.12
N VAL A 180 -16.79 9.01 6.39
CA VAL A 180 -15.90 9.30 7.53
C VAL A 180 -14.73 8.32 7.61
N ASN A 181 -14.86 7.14 7.00
CA ASN A 181 -13.81 6.12 6.97
C ASN A 181 -13.10 6.04 5.60
N ASP A 182 -13.40 6.95 4.67
CA ASP A 182 -12.66 7.00 3.41
C ASP A 182 -11.18 7.33 3.67
N ALA A 183 -10.28 6.68 2.95
CA ALA A 183 -8.84 6.87 3.08
C ALA A 183 -8.21 7.27 1.75
N GLU A 184 -7.32 8.26 1.77
CA GLU A 184 -6.45 8.51 0.62
C GLU A 184 -5.30 7.50 0.65
N VAL A 185 -5.02 6.88 -0.49
CA VAL A 185 -4.00 5.84 -0.60
C VAL A 185 -3.00 6.23 -1.68
N THR A 186 -1.73 6.26 -1.30
CA THR A 186 -0.63 6.45 -2.25
C THR A 186 0.10 5.14 -2.46
N LEU A 187 0.10 4.67 -3.70
CA LEU A 187 0.78 3.47 -4.14
C LEU A 187 2.18 3.88 -4.59
N HIS A 188 3.21 3.28 -4.00
CA HIS A 188 4.60 3.52 -4.33
C HIS A 188 5.12 2.35 -5.17
N PHE A 189 5.57 2.65 -6.39
CA PHE A 189 6.16 1.65 -7.29
C PHE A 189 7.70 1.68 -7.26
N ASP A 190 8.29 2.77 -6.78
CA ASP A 190 9.73 2.84 -6.54
C ASP A 190 10.06 2.15 -5.21
N LYS A 191 10.82 1.05 -5.30
CA LYS A 191 11.21 0.27 -4.12
C LYS A 191 11.99 1.08 -3.08
N ALA A 192 12.93 1.92 -3.50
CA ALA A 192 13.77 2.66 -2.57
C ALA A 192 12.98 3.71 -1.79
N LYS A 193 11.99 4.34 -2.43
CA LYS A 193 11.04 5.24 -1.75
C LYS A 193 10.11 4.47 -0.83
N ALA A 194 9.56 3.34 -1.29
CA ALA A 194 8.68 2.50 -0.49
C ALA A 194 9.38 1.99 0.78
N ASP A 195 10.62 1.52 0.67
CA ASP A 195 11.45 1.05 1.80
C ASP A 195 11.81 2.20 2.79
N GLY A 196 11.71 3.46 2.35
CA GLY A 196 11.97 4.65 3.15
C GLY A 196 10.74 5.21 3.88
N LEU A 197 9.56 4.60 3.71
CA LEU A 197 8.34 5.04 4.39
C LEU A 197 8.35 4.61 5.87
N GLY A 198 7.92 5.50 6.75
CA GLY A 198 7.71 5.25 8.17
C GLY A 198 6.23 5.27 8.55
N TRP A 199 5.95 5.34 9.85
CA TRP A 199 4.60 5.46 10.40
C TRP A 199 4.47 6.65 11.33
N TYR A 200 3.30 7.29 11.33
CA TYR A 200 2.91 8.25 12.34
C TYR A 200 1.83 7.67 13.25
N LEU A 201 1.72 8.19 14.48
CA LEU A 201 0.67 7.85 15.45
C LEU A 201 -0.54 8.79 15.33
#